data_AF-K2F0S6-F1
#
_entry.id   AF-K2F0S6-F1
#
_cell.length_a   1.000
_cell.length_b   1.000
_cell.length_c   1.000
_cell.angle_alpha   90.00
_cell.angle_beta   90.00
_cell.angle_gamma   90.00
#
_symmetry.space_group_name_H-M   'P 1'
#
loop_
_entity.id
_entity.type
_entity.pdbx_description
1 polymer ?
#
loop_
_entity_poly.entity_id
_entity_poly.type
_entity_poly.pdbx_seq_one_letter_code
_entity_poly.pdbx_strand_id
1 'polypeptide(L)' 'MPALIVLSLYGILILLYIITCFFIAYHLVNFSINSGLKVLTISVFVFLAAGLLIYNLAVFFSIDWNFLFYNLIT' A
#
# COMPACT_ATOMS: atom_id res chain seq x y z
N MET A 1 -17.32 4.81 -18.27
CA MET A 1 -16.21 3.93 -18.75
C MET A 1 -14.84 4.22 -18.12
N PRO A 2 -14.28 5.45 -18.14
CA PRO A 2 -12.97 5.72 -17.52
C PRO A 2 -12.98 5.51 -16.00
N ALA A 3 -14.10 5.79 -15.33
CA ALA A 3 -14.27 5.56 -13.89
C ALA A 3 -14.04 4.09 -13.47
N LEU A 4 -14.49 3.13 -14.29
CA LEU A 4 -14.31 1.69 -14.04
C LEU A 4 -12.85 1.26 -14.19
N ILE A 5 -12.13 1.88 -15.14
CA ILE A 5 -10.69 1.68 -15.35
C ILE A 5 -9.90 2.24 -14.16
N VAL A 6 -10.25 3.44 -13.69
CA VAL A 6 -9.61 4.06 -12.52
C VAL A 6 -9.84 3.20 -11.28
N LEU A 7 -11.08 2.75 -11.04
CA LEU A 7 -11.42 1.90 -9.90
C LEU A 7 -10.66 0.56 -9.92
N SER A 8 -10.59 -0.10 -11.08
CA SER A 8 -9.87 -1.38 -11.21
C SER A 8 -8.37 -1.23 -11.05
N LEU A 9 -7.75 -0.20 -11.62
CA LEU A 9 -6.34 0.12 -11.40
C LEU A 9 -6.05 0.42 -9.93
N TYR A 10 -6.94 1.15 -9.25
CA TYR A 10 -6.79 1.44 -7.83
C TYR A 10 -6.91 0.18 -6.96
N GLY A 11 -7.84 -0.71 -7.31
CA GLY A 11 -7.97 -2.02 -6.66
C GLY A 11 -6.71 -2.89 -6.82
N ILE A 12 -6.10 -2.90 -8.01
CA ILE A 12 -4.83 -3.59 -8.28
C ILE A 12 -3.69 -3.00 -7.44
N LEU A 13 -3.61 -1.67 -7.31
CA LEU A 13 -2.63 -0.99 -6.46
C LEU A 13 -2.76 -1.40 -4.99
N ILE A 14 -3.99 -1.45 -4.46
CA ILE A 14 -4.24 -1.90 -3.09
C ILE A 14 -3.83 -3.37 -2.91
N LEU A 15 -4.13 -4.25 -3.88
CA LEU A 15 -3.75 -5.66 -3.83
C LEU A 15 -2.23 -5.83 -3.83
N LEU A 16 -1.53 -5.14 -4.72
CA LEU A 16 -0.06 -5.11 -4.76
C LEU A 16 0.52 -4.56 -3.45
N TYR A 17 -0.11 -3.55 -2.87
CA TYR A 17 0.29 -3.00 -1.59
C TYR A 17 0.19 -4.04 -0.46
N ILE A 18 -0.91 -4.78 -0.38
CA ILE A 18 -1.08 -5.86 0.62
C ILE A 18 -0.03 -6.95 0.43
N ILE A 19 0.20 -7.40 -0.81
CA ILE A 19 1.23 -8.41 -1.13
C ILE A 19 2.62 -7.90 -0.71
N THR A 20 2.91 -6.64 -0.99
CA THR A 20 4.18 -6.01 -0.61
C THR A 20 4.33 -5.95 0.91
N CYS A 21 3.27 -5.63 1.66
CA CYS A 21 3.29 -5.70 3.12
C CYS A 21 3.61 -7.12 3.64
N PHE A 22 3.00 -8.16 3.07
CA PHE A 22 3.33 -9.54 3.41
C PHE A 22 4.79 -9.89 3.08
N PHE A 23 5.27 -9.47 1.92
CA PHE A 23 6.65 -9.71 1.50
C PHE A 23 7.66 -9.02 2.44
N ILE A 24 7.38 -7.78 2.82
CA ILE A 24 8.17 -7.00 3.78
C ILE A 24 8.18 -7.71 5.14
N ALA A 25 7.02 -8.09 5.67
CA ALA A 25 6.92 -8.77 6.97
C ALA A 25 7.69 -10.10 6.98
N TYR A 26 7.56 -10.91 5.91
CA TYR A 26 8.29 -12.17 5.75
C TYR A 26 9.81 -11.95 5.72
N HIS A 27 10.29 -10.99 4.92
CA HIS A 27 11.71 -10.67 4.86
C HIS A 27 12.22 -10.11 6.18
N LEU A 28 11.45 -9.30 6.89
CA LEU A 28 11.82 -8.75 8.20
C LEU A 28 12.02 -9.84 9.25
N VAL A 29 11.10 -10.80 9.33
CA VAL A 29 11.22 -11.92 10.27
C VAL A 29 12.49 -12.72 9.95
N ASN A 30 12.68 -13.09 8.68
CA ASN A 30 13.83 -13.90 8.26
C ASN A 30 15.17 -13.15 8.42
N PHE A 31 15.18 -11.84 8.18
CA PHE A 31 16.37 -10.99 8.33
C PHE A 31 16.72 -10.72 9.80
N SER A 32 15.73 -10.62 10.68
CA SER A 32 15.94 -10.45 12.14
C SER A 32 16.58 -11.68 12.80
N ILE A 33 16.36 -12.86 12.20
CA ILE A 33 16.92 -14.13 12.68
C ILE A 33 18.41 -14.22 12.33
N ASN A 34 18.84 -13.70 11.16
CA ASN A 34 20.19 -13.95 10.61
C ASN A 34 21.20 -12.80 10.71
N SER A 35 20.83 -11.55 11.05
CA SER A 35 21.77 -10.42 11.01
C SER A 35 22.02 -9.77 12.37
N GLY A 36 23.25 -9.33 12.65
CA GLY A 36 23.61 -8.60 13.89
C GLY A 36 23.26 -7.10 13.87
N LEU A 37 22.92 -6.54 12.70
CA LEU A 37 22.57 -5.12 12.48
C LEU A 37 21.06 -4.89 12.61
N LYS A 38 20.46 -5.41 13.69
CA LYS A 38 19.01 -5.65 13.80
C LYS A 38 18.16 -4.39 13.84
N VAL A 39 18.52 -3.40 14.65
CA VAL A 39 17.55 -2.35 15.03
C VAL A 39 17.43 -1.24 13.98
N LEU A 40 18.55 -0.72 13.47
CA LEU A 40 18.56 0.41 12.53
C LEU A 40 17.89 0.04 11.19
N THR A 41 18.22 -1.12 10.64
CA THR A 41 17.70 -1.58 9.34
C THR A 41 16.21 -1.87 9.41
N ILE A 42 15.76 -2.51 10.49
CA ILE A 42 14.33 -2.79 10.75
C ILE A 42 13.56 -1.48 10.92
N SER A 43 14.08 -0.53 11.70
CA SER A 43 13.39 0.74 11.94
C SER A 43 13.25 1.58 10.67
N VAL A 44 14.30 1.70 9.84
CA VAL A 44 14.20 2.37 8.54
C VAL A 44 13.12 1.72 7.66
N PHE A 45 13.07 0.39 7.61
CA PHE A 45 12.06 -0.32 6.83
C PHE A 45 10.64 -0.13 7.35
N VAL A 46 10.44 -0.15 8.67
CA VAL A 46 9.14 0.11 9.30
C VAL A 46 8.67 1.53 8.99
N PHE A 47 9.55 2.53 9.07
CA PHE A 47 9.22 3.90 8.69
C PHE A 47 8.84 4.02 7.21
N LEU A 48 9.58 3.35 6.33
CA LEU A 48 9.32 3.37 4.89
C LEU A 48 7.97 2.70 4.56
N ALA A 49 7.67 1.56 5.18
CA ALA A 49 6.40 0.86 5.04
C ALA A 49 5.21 1.69 5.57
N ALA A 50 5.39 2.33 6.74
CA ALA A 50 4.39 3.24 7.31
C ALA A 50 4.14 4.47 6.42
N GLY A 51 5.21 5.07 5.88
CA GLY A 51 5.10 6.18 4.93
C GLY A 51 4.34 5.81 3.66
N LEU A 52 4.63 4.62 3.10
CA LEU A 52 3.88 4.06 1.97
C LEU A 52 2.40 3.80 2.30
N LEU A 53 2.09 3.34 3.52
CA LEU A 53 0.72 3.14 3.99
C LEU A 53 -0.04 4.47 4.01
N ILE A 54 0.56 5.48 4.65
CA ILE A 54 -0.02 6.82 4.79
C ILE A 54 -0.22 7.45 3.42
N TYR A 55 0.76 7.32 2.50
CA TYR A 55 0.63 7.83 1.14
C TYR A 55 -0.55 7.20 0.39
N ASN A 56 -0.71 5.87 0.44
CA ASN A 56 -1.82 5.20 -0.22
C ASN A 56 -3.18 5.58 0.38
N LEU A 57 -3.27 5.76 1.70
CA LEU A 57 -4.48 6.28 2.36
C LEU A 57 -4.78 7.72 1.94
N ALA A 58 -3.77 8.58 1.90
CA ALA A 58 -3.93 9.98 1.49
C ALA A 58 -4.42 10.07 0.04
N VAL A 59 -3.83 9.29 -0.87
CA VAL A 59 -4.30 9.22 -2.27
C VAL A 59 -5.72 8.67 -2.33
N PHE A 60 -6.06 7.65 -1.52
CA PHE A 60 -7.42 7.10 -1.49
C PHE A 60 -8.43 8.17 -1.06
N PHE A 61 -8.17 8.92 0.01
CA PHE A 61 -9.07 9.99 0.45
C PHE A 61 -9.07 11.23 -0.44
N SER A 62 -8.04 11.43 -1.27
CA SER A 62 -7.99 12.53 -2.24
C SER A 62 -8.92 12.34 -3.45
N ILE A 63 -9.38 11.11 -3.68
CA ILE A 63 -10.26 10.77 -4.80
C ILE A 63 -11.72 11.08 -4.43
N ASP A 64 -12.43 11.79 -5.29
CA ASP A 64 -13.87 11.99 -5.17
C ASP A 64 -14.63 10.73 -5.59
N TRP A 65 -14.77 9.81 -4.63
CA TRP A 65 -15.48 8.55 -4.82
C TRP A 65 -16.94 8.75 -5.20
N ASN A 66 -17.60 9.78 -4.66
CA ASN A 66 -19.01 10.03 -4.93
C ASN A 66 -19.23 10.38 -6.40
N PHE A 67 -18.36 11.22 -6.97
CA PHE A 67 -18.37 11.52 -8.39
C PHE A 67 -18.10 10.28 -9.26
N LEU A 68 -17.15 9.42 -8.86
CA LEU A 68 -16.85 8.18 -9.61
C LEU A 68 -17.98 7.15 -9.55
N PHE A 69 -18.62 6.97 -8.38
CA PHE A 69 -19.76 6.06 -8.23
C PHE A 69 -21.00 6.56 -8.96
N TYR A 70 -21.25 7.87 -8.94
CA TYR A 70 -22.36 8.48 -9.67
C TYR A 70 -22.24 8.25 -11.19
N ASN A 71 -21.03 8.43 -11.75
CA ASN A 71 -20.73 8.18 -13.17
C ASN A 71 -20.64 6.69 -13.56
N LEU A 72 -20.75 5.77 -12.59
CA LEU A 72 -20.80 4.34 -12.83
C LEU A 72 -22.25 3.82 -12.88
N ILE A 73 -23.13 4.45 -12.11
CA ILE A 73 -24.55 4.06 -11.97
C ILE A 73 -25.43 4.77 -13.00
N THR A 74 -25.06 5.99 -13.39
CA THR A 74 -25.78 6.83 -14.35
C THR A 74 -25.08 6.82 -15.70
#